data_AF-A0A941JN39-F1
#
_entry.id   AF-A0A941JN39-F1
#
_cell.length_a   1.000
_cell.length_b   1.000
_cell.length_c   1.000
_cell.angle_alpha   90.00
_cell.angle_beta   90.00
_cell.angle_gamma   90.00
#
_symmetry.space_group_name_H-M   'P 1'
#
loop_
_entity.id
_entity.type
_entity.pdbx_description
1 polymer ?
#
loop_
_entity_poly.entity_id
_entity_poly.type
_entity_poly.pdbx_seq_one_letter_code
_entity_poly.pdbx_strand_id
1 'polypeptide(L)'
;MNLVNKEKIKQILKEMVDDAYENIKGEEVLLCMECCDVDLYIAADSCEPFLEAVRENFALDELGEIIDREAYHILMRELDEYYVDLHINSGYYDYFPAGNYKVNGREEESETNILAPKGVFYAPFEEAVIK
;
A
#
# COMPACT_ATOMS: atom_id res chain seq x y z
N MET A 1 5.29 -6.17 17.83
CA MET A 1 6.01 -7.45 18.14
C MET A 1 7.52 -7.31 17.83
N ASN A 2 8.42 -8.13 18.41
CA ASN A 2 9.84 -8.15 18.00
C ASN A 2 10.07 -9.20 16.90
N LEU A 3 10.31 -8.75 15.67
CA LEU A 3 10.55 -9.62 14.51
C LEU A 3 12.01 -10.03 14.44
N VAL A 4 12.29 -11.31 14.19
CA VAL A 4 13.65 -11.84 14.06
C VAL A 4 14.35 -11.36 12.78
N ASN A 5 13.56 -11.01 11.76
CA ASN A 5 14.00 -10.63 10.42
C ASN A 5 13.40 -9.28 9.96
N LYS A 6 13.16 -8.36 10.91
CA LYS A 6 12.51 -7.05 10.67
C LYS A 6 12.99 -6.32 9.42
N GLU A 7 14.31 -6.22 9.22
CA GLU A 7 14.89 -5.46 8.11
C GLU A 7 14.67 -6.17 6.76
N LYS A 8 14.60 -7.52 6.74
CA LYS A 8 14.22 -8.28 5.55
C LYS A 8 12.77 -7.97 5.15
N ILE A 9 11.85 -8.01 6.11
CA ILE A 9 10.42 -7.69 5.86
C ILE A 9 10.27 -6.26 5.34
N LYS A 10 10.93 -5.28 5.97
CA LYS A 10 10.88 -3.89 5.49
C LYS A 10 11.40 -3.73 4.07
N GLN A 11 12.50 -4.40 3.74
CA GLN A 11 13.09 -4.33 2.41
C GLN A 11 12.12 -4.90 1.37
N ILE A 12 11.51 -6.06 1.64
CA ILE A 12 10.50 -6.66 0.75
C ILE A 12 9.30 -5.73 0.58
N LEU A 13 8.76 -5.18 1.67
CA LEU A 13 7.64 -4.24 1.57
C LEU A 13 7.98 -3.01 0.73
N LYS A 14 9.20 -2.48 0.86
CA LYS A 14 9.65 -1.36 0.04
C LYS A 14 9.74 -1.75 -1.44
N GLU A 15 10.30 -2.93 -1.75
CA GLU A 15 10.37 -3.46 -3.11
C GLU A 15 8.97 -3.64 -3.70
N MET A 16 7.98 -4.09 -2.92
CA MET A 16 6.58 -4.16 -3.35
C MET A 16 6.02 -2.79 -3.73
N VAL A 17 6.32 -1.73 -2.97
CA VAL A 17 5.92 -0.35 -3.31
C VAL A 17 6.65 0.15 -4.54
N ASP A 18 7.96 -0.10 -4.65
CA ASP A 18 8.77 0.27 -5.82
C ASP A 18 8.19 -0.38 -7.09
N ASP A 19 7.88 -1.68 -7.05
CA ASP A 19 7.29 -2.43 -8.17
C ASP A 19 5.87 -1.96 -8.50
N ALA A 20 5.03 -1.72 -7.48
CA ALA A 20 3.69 -1.19 -7.67
C ALA A 20 3.72 0.17 -8.38
N TYR A 21 4.65 1.04 -8.01
CA TYR A 21 4.81 2.35 -8.64
C TYR A 21 5.30 2.23 -10.08
N GLU A 22 6.34 1.44 -10.36
CA GLU A 22 6.87 1.30 -11.73
C GLU A 22 5.82 0.76 -12.71
N ASN A 23 4.85 -0.02 -12.25
CA ASN A 23 3.74 -0.51 -13.08
C ASN A 23 2.72 0.56 -13.50
N ILE A 24 2.62 1.68 -12.76
CA ILE A 24 1.64 2.75 -13.02
C ILE A 24 2.31 4.10 -13.31
N LYS A 25 3.64 4.12 -13.38
CA LYS A 25 4.42 5.35 -13.47
C LYS A 25 4.11 6.10 -14.77
N GLY A 26 3.58 7.31 -14.61
CA GLY A 26 3.17 8.15 -15.74
C GLY A 26 1.80 7.78 -16.34
N GLU A 27 1.14 6.76 -15.79
CA GLU A 27 -0.22 6.39 -16.17
C GLU A 27 -1.23 7.27 -15.43
N GLU A 28 -2.37 7.52 -16.07
CA GLU A 28 -3.50 8.28 -15.52
C GLU A 28 -4.33 7.40 -14.57
N VAL A 29 -3.71 6.92 -13.49
CA VAL A 29 -4.33 6.03 -12.48
C VAL A 29 -4.50 6.74 -11.14
N LEU A 30 -5.67 6.58 -10.53
CA LEU A 30 -5.98 6.99 -9.16
C LEU A 30 -6.18 5.73 -8.31
N LEU A 31 -5.56 5.68 -7.13
CA LEU A 31 -5.65 4.58 -6.18
C LEU A 31 -6.43 5.04 -4.95
N CYS A 32 -7.57 4.41 -4.69
CA CYS A 32 -8.40 4.66 -3.52
C CYS A 32 -7.88 3.89 -2.31
N MET A 33 -7.51 4.62 -1.26
CA MET A 33 -6.95 4.03 -0.05
C MET A 33 -7.99 3.27 0.79
N GLU A 34 -9.27 3.61 0.66
CA GLU A 34 -10.38 2.96 1.35
C GLU A 34 -11.03 1.83 0.52
N CYS A 35 -10.59 1.61 -0.73
CA CYS A 35 -11.19 0.65 -1.68
C CYS A 35 -10.33 -0.59 -1.95
N CYS A 36 -9.34 -0.88 -1.10
CA CYS A 36 -8.36 -1.96 -1.26
C CYS A 36 -7.37 -1.81 -2.43
N ASP A 37 -7.28 -0.65 -3.08
CA ASP A 37 -6.27 -0.43 -4.13
C ASP A 37 -4.85 -0.41 -3.56
N VAL A 38 -4.72 -0.09 -2.28
CA VAL A 38 -3.48 -0.10 -1.50
C VAL A 38 -3.68 -1.00 -0.28
N ASP A 39 -3.64 -2.32 -0.51
CA ASP A 39 -3.94 -3.34 0.50
C ASP A 39 -2.83 -4.41 0.51
N LEU A 40 -2.19 -4.60 1.67
CA LEU A 40 -1.10 -5.55 1.81
C LEU A 40 -1.58 -7.00 1.73
N TYR A 41 -2.79 -7.32 2.20
CA TYR A 41 -3.30 -8.69 2.15
C TYR A 41 -3.48 -9.16 0.70
N ILE A 42 -3.95 -8.26 -0.17
CA ILE A 42 -4.08 -8.54 -1.61
C ILE A 42 -2.68 -8.63 -2.23
N ALA A 43 -1.80 -7.67 -1.97
CA ALA A 43 -0.46 -7.65 -2.56
C ALA A 43 0.37 -8.88 -2.14
N ALA A 44 0.26 -9.29 -0.88
CA ALA A 44 0.98 -10.42 -0.29
C ALA A 44 0.63 -11.76 -0.94
N ASP A 45 -0.60 -11.96 -1.43
CA ASP A 45 -1.02 -13.21 -2.09
C ASP A 45 -0.18 -13.51 -3.35
N SER A 46 0.35 -12.46 -3.97
CA SER A 46 1.26 -12.54 -5.12
C SER A 46 2.75 -12.43 -4.78
N CYS A 47 3.10 -12.28 -3.50
CA CYS A 47 4.47 -12.08 -3.03
C CYS A 47 4.92 -13.19 -2.07
N GLU A 48 5.29 -14.35 -2.64
CA GLU A 48 5.80 -15.49 -1.87
C GLU A 48 6.98 -15.13 -0.93
N PRO A 49 7.98 -14.34 -1.34
CA PRO A 49 9.09 -13.95 -0.45
C PRO A 49 8.64 -13.21 0.81
N PHE A 50 7.57 -12.39 0.70
CA PHE A 50 6.99 -11.71 1.85
C PHE A 50 6.33 -12.70 2.81
N LEU A 51 5.50 -13.61 2.29
CA LEU A 51 4.82 -14.63 3.10
C LEU A 51 5.82 -15.53 3.82
N GLU A 52 6.90 -15.95 3.16
CA GLU A 52 7.98 -16.72 3.78
C GLU A 52 8.67 -15.92 4.90
N ALA A 53 9.02 -14.65 4.64
CA ALA A 53 9.64 -13.79 5.64
C ALA A 53 8.74 -13.58 6.87
N VAL A 54 7.42 -13.47 6.68
CA VAL A 54 6.48 -13.39 7.80
C VAL A 54 6.48 -14.71 8.59
N ARG A 55 6.39 -15.87 7.93
CA ARG A 55 6.37 -17.20 8.57
C ARG A 55 7.60 -17.47 9.44
N GLU A 56 8.78 -16.95 9.09
CA GLU A 56 10.01 -17.07 9.89
C GLU A 56 9.86 -16.53 11.34
N ASN A 57 8.85 -15.70 11.61
CA ASN A 57 8.59 -15.14 12.94
C ASN A 57 7.67 -16.01 13.82
N PHE A 58 7.19 -17.14 13.32
CA PHE A 58 6.21 -17.98 14.01
C PHE A 58 6.65 -19.44 14.12
N ALA A 59 6.13 -20.12 15.14
CA ALA A 59 6.19 -21.57 15.20
C ALA A 59 5.16 -22.17 14.23
N LEU A 60 5.59 -23.18 13.50
CA LEU A 60 4.77 -23.91 12.55
C LEU A 60 4.37 -25.28 13.12
N ASP A 61 3.18 -25.75 12.77
CA ASP A 61 2.73 -27.10 13.08
C ASP A 61 3.35 -28.15 12.13
N GLU A 62 2.93 -29.40 12.27
CA GLU A 62 3.44 -30.52 11.45
C GLU A 62 3.10 -30.39 9.95
N LEU A 63 2.13 -29.54 9.61
CA LEU A 63 1.71 -29.25 8.23
C LEU A 63 2.37 -27.98 7.67
N GLY A 64 3.16 -27.27 8.49
CA GLY A 64 3.80 -26.02 8.12
C GLY A 64 2.92 -24.78 8.32
N GLU A 65 1.80 -24.90 9.04
CA GLU A 65 0.87 -23.81 9.29
C GLU A 65 1.24 -23.05 10.58
N ILE A 66 0.99 -21.73 10.58
CA ILE A 66 1.25 -20.91 11.77
C ILE A 66 0.33 -21.32 12.91
N ILE A 67 0.92 -21.69 14.04
CA ILE A 67 0.20 -22.12 15.26
C ILE A 67 -0.55 -20.94 15.89
N ASP A 68 0.12 -19.80 16.06
CA ASP A 68 -0.45 -18.60 16.69
C ASP A 68 -1.06 -17.67 15.64
N ARG A 69 -2.29 -18.00 15.22
CA ARG A 69 -3.03 -17.23 14.21
C ARG A 69 -3.41 -15.83 14.68
N GLU A 70 -3.64 -15.65 15.98
CA GLU A 70 -3.99 -14.34 16.52
C GLU A 70 -2.80 -13.39 16.41
N ALA A 71 -1.61 -13.82 16.84
CA ALA A 71 -0.39 -13.04 16.67
C ALA A 71 -0.05 -12.76 15.20
N TYR A 72 -0.32 -13.71 14.31
CA TYR A 72 -0.18 -13.51 12.87
C TYR A 72 -1.10 -12.40 12.34
N HIS A 73 -2.39 -12.42 12.69
CA HIS A 73 -3.32 -11.39 12.27
C HIS A 73 -2.98 -10.00 12.82
N ILE A 74 -2.49 -9.94 14.06
CA ILE A 74 -1.99 -8.68 14.64
C ILE A 74 -0.80 -8.17 13.83
N LEU A 75 0.19 -9.02 13.54
CA LEU A 75 1.34 -8.63 12.73
C LEU A 75 0.92 -8.15 11.34
N MET A 76 0.05 -8.88 10.65
CA MET A 76 -0.38 -8.51 9.30
C MET A 76 -1.10 -7.16 9.28
N ARG A 77 -1.89 -6.82 10.31
CA ARG A 77 -2.46 -5.47 10.45
C ARG A 77 -1.40 -4.40 10.67
N GLU A 78 -0.44 -4.64 11.56
CA GLU A 78 0.68 -3.69 11.79
C GLU A 78 1.51 -3.47 10.51
N LEU A 79 1.71 -4.52 9.71
CA LEU A 79 2.44 -4.42 8.45
C LEU A 79 1.63 -3.73 7.36
N ASP A 80 0.31 -3.92 7.31
CA ASP A 80 -0.59 -3.26 6.36
C ASP A 80 -0.62 -1.74 6.60
N GLU A 81 -0.77 -1.30 7.86
CA GLU A 81 -0.64 0.11 8.25
C GLU A 81 0.71 0.70 7.82
N TYR A 82 1.80 -0.05 8.04
CA TYR A 82 3.13 0.36 7.62
C TYR A 82 3.30 0.38 6.09
N TYR A 83 2.66 -0.53 5.36
CA TYR A 83 2.69 -0.59 3.89
C TYR A 83 1.97 0.60 3.26
N VAL A 84 0.85 1.01 3.84
CA VAL A 84 0.15 2.25 3.49
C VAL A 84 1.03 3.48 3.75
N ASP A 85 1.67 3.54 4.92
CA ASP A 85 2.60 4.62 5.25
C ASP A 85 3.78 4.67 4.27
N LEU A 86 4.29 3.52 3.81
CA LEU A 86 5.35 3.47 2.80
C LEU A 86 4.91 4.07 1.46
N HIS A 87 3.68 3.81 1.01
CA HIS A 87 3.16 4.41 -0.23
C HIS A 87 3.16 5.94 -0.14
N ILE A 88 2.57 6.49 0.93
CA ILE A 88 2.46 7.94 1.14
C ILE A 88 3.85 8.58 1.23
N ASN A 89 4.78 7.96 1.96
CA ASN A 89 6.10 8.55 2.26
C ASN A 89 7.20 8.19 1.27
N SER A 90 6.95 7.32 0.29
CA SER A 90 7.92 6.90 -0.74
C SER A 90 8.43 8.07 -1.58
N GLY A 91 7.61 9.11 -1.74
CA GLY A 91 7.87 10.22 -2.65
C GLY A 91 7.54 9.93 -4.11
N TYR A 92 6.97 8.77 -4.41
CA TYR A 92 6.53 8.36 -5.75
C TYR A 92 5.09 8.73 -6.08
N TYR A 93 4.27 8.97 -5.06
CA TYR A 93 2.86 9.29 -5.21
C TYR A 93 2.58 10.72 -4.74
N ASP A 94 1.63 11.37 -5.41
CA ASP A 94 0.95 12.53 -4.84
C ASP A 94 -0.22 12.03 -3.99
N TYR A 95 -0.30 12.52 -2.75
CA TYR A 95 -1.35 12.18 -1.79
C TYR A 95 -2.41 13.28 -1.74
N PHE A 96 -3.64 12.90 -2.03
CA PHE A 96 -4.82 13.76 -2.00
C PHE A 96 -5.75 13.33 -0.87
N PRO A 97 -5.82 14.09 0.24
CA PRO A 97 -6.73 13.76 1.32
C PRO A 97 -8.20 13.92 0.91
N ALA A 98 -9.11 13.19 1.54
CA ALA A 98 -10.54 13.43 1.36
C ALA A 98 -10.92 14.90 1.65
N GLY A 99 -11.82 15.46 0.85
CA GLY A 99 -12.27 16.85 1.00
C GLY A 99 -12.70 17.51 -0.31
N ASN A 100 -12.88 18.83 -0.24
CA ASN A 100 -13.32 19.65 -1.37
C ASN A 100 -12.16 20.19 -2.19
N TYR A 101 -12.23 20.01 -3.49
CA TYR A 101 -11.23 20.42 -4.48
C TYR A 101 -11.85 21.33 -5.53
N LYS A 102 -11.01 22.16 -6.15
CA LYS A 102 -11.42 22.97 -7.30
C LYS A 102 -10.86 22.36 -8.58
N VAL A 103 -11.75 21.81 -9.40
CA VAL A 103 -11.39 21.13 -10.66
C VAL A 103 -12.08 21.87 -11.82
N ASN A 104 -11.31 22.36 -12.79
CA ASN A 104 -11.85 23.03 -13.98
C ASN A 104 -12.87 24.15 -13.67
N GLY A 105 -12.70 24.85 -12.54
CA GLY A 105 -13.58 25.94 -12.09
C GLY A 105 -14.82 25.50 -11.31
N ARG A 106 -15.01 24.21 -11.07
CA ARG A 106 -16.08 23.62 -10.25
C ARG A 106 -15.52 23.15 -8.91
N GLU A 107 -16.37 23.15 -7.89
CA GLU A 107 -16.07 22.49 -6.61
C GLU A 107 -16.53 21.05 -6.70
N GLU A 108 -15.65 20.13 -6.34
CA GLU A 108 -15.89 18.68 -6.34
C GLU A 108 -15.38 18.10 -5.02
N GLU A 109 -16.13 17.16 -4.46
CA GLU A 109 -15.81 16.51 -3.19
C GLU A 109 -15.25 15.11 -3.45
N SER A 110 -14.10 14.81 -2.85
CA SER A 110 -13.54 13.47 -2.77
C SER A 110 -13.84 12.91 -1.39
N GLU A 111 -14.57 11.79 -1.33
CA GLU A 111 -14.97 11.14 -0.07
C GLU A 111 -13.83 10.35 0.58
N THR A 112 -12.79 10.02 -0.19
CA THR A 112 -11.73 9.07 0.17
C THR A 112 -10.35 9.70 -0.01
N ASN A 113 -9.34 9.11 0.63
CA ASN A 113 -7.97 9.50 0.38
C ASN A 113 -7.49 8.79 -0.89
N ILE A 114 -6.87 9.55 -1.79
CA ILE A 114 -6.44 9.06 -3.10
C ILE A 114 -4.93 9.25 -3.24
N LEU A 115 -4.26 8.22 -3.77
CA LEU A 115 -2.91 8.32 -4.28
C LEU A 115 -2.94 8.37 -5.81
N ALA A 116 -2.02 9.12 -6.40
CA ALA A 116 -1.77 9.08 -7.84
C ALA A 116 -0.27 9.05 -8.11
N PRO A 117 0.18 8.49 -9.25
CA PRO A 117 1.57 8.62 -9.67
C PRO A 117 1.98 10.10 -9.68
N LYS A 118 3.11 10.39 -9.06
CA LYS A 118 3.55 11.77 -8.85
C LYS A 118 3.67 12.55 -10.15
N GLY A 119 3.09 13.75 -10.14
CA GLY A 119 3.13 14.70 -11.24
C GLY A 119 2.15 14.40 -12.37
N VAL A 120 1.25 13.42 -12.22
CA VAL A 120 0.23 13.11 -13.24
C VAL A 120 -1.05 13.90 -13.00
N PHE A 121 -1.47 14.09 -11.76
CA PHE A 121 -2.71 14.77 -11.41
C PHE A 121 -2.47 16.00 -10.54
N TYR A 122 -3.33 17.01 -10.66
CA TYR A 122 -3.35 18.16 -9.74
C TYR A 122 -4.48 18.08 -8.69
N ALA A 123 -5.41 17.14 -8.84
CA ALA A 123 -6.50 16.83 -7.91
C ALA A 123 -6.94 15.37 -8.09
N PRO A 124 -7.65 14.75 -7.13
CA PRO A 124 -7.99 13.31 -7.17
C PRO A 124 -9.19 12.97 -8.07
N PHE A 125 -9.16 13.41 -9.33
CA PHE A 125 -10.25 13.20 -10.30
C PHE A 125 -9.69 12.87 -11.69
N GLU A 126 -10.38 12.02 -12.45
CA GLU A 126 -9.93 11.56 -13.76
C GLU A 126 -9.69 12.72 -14.74
N GLU A 127 -10.47 13.80 -14.66
CA GLU A 127 -10.31 14.98 -15.50
C GLU A 127 -9.20 15.96 -15.03
N ALA A 128 -8.60 15.71 -13.87
CA ALA A 128 -7.62 16.60 -13.25
C ALA A 128 -6.16 16.26 -13.61
N VAL A 129 -5.94 15.78 -14.84
CA VAL A 129 -4.61 15.43 -15.37
C VAL A 129 -3.80 16.69 -15.70
N ILE A 130 -2.53 16.68 -15.32
CA ILE A 130 -1.54 17.70 -15.66
C ILE A 130 -1.08 17.46 -17.10
N LYS A 131 -1.34 18.44 -17.97
CA LYS A 131 -0.95 18.41 -19.39
C LYS A 131 0.34 19.15 -19.67
#